data_AF-A0A2A4C1L2-F1
#
_entry.id   AF-A0A2A4C1L2-F1
#
_cell.length_a   1.000
_cell.length_b   1.000
_cell.length_c   1.000
_cell.angle_alpha   90.00
_cell.angle_beta   90.00
_cell.angle_gamma   90.00
#
_symmetry.space_group_name_H-M   'P 1'
#
loop_
_entity.id
_entity.type
_entity.pdbx_description
1 polymer ?
#
loop_
_entity_poly.entity_id
_entity_poly.type
_entity_poly.pdbx_seq_one_letter_code
_entity_poly.pdbx_strand_id
1 'polypeptide(L)'
;MNFGDAAGAVLGATSGISSLANSLAARLGGSVGSYFDQLRPASFRGVSFVSLGGSSSFGRRKQPHEYPQRDEPWVEDLGRGTRRIRMLGFVIGDNVIAQRDVMIAACEAAGDGELVHPTLGRRTVSLMDFRSVEHWEHGRYFEFQFEFIEGGPRTYPTAETATLESVLNSVTGLNVAAALDFAKTALSAVSYGAAVLGSIVNTAVGWYTFATSLVGDARNLFQLLFSLPGDFGRLFGSATTPTFSRGPNAPAPSGMTVQSLIESAAMARANVSAAAAILDAAARSFSASTVDGFTEAVQGMTSAVLAATNDPSDSVRLLAALATFSPAKDTTTSVIGMAMGNVEGACADLFRRTSIGAVAQASTAYQPSSSDDAAQIRDFVTGLIDAEMVIAGDSGADQTYEALSALRAAVVADLNRRGAALSSIKAFEFAQSVPSLALATRIYRDPTRADELVSQANPIHPAFMPTKFKALAN
;
A
#
# COMPACT_ATOMS: atom_id res chain seq x y z
N MET A 1 25.41 75.23 54.60
CA MET A 1 24.45 74.19 54.99
C MET A 1 23.18 74.45 54.18
N ASN A 2 22.59 73.57 53.39
CA ASN A 2 22.94 72.27 52.83
C ASN A 2 21.99 72.15 51.63
N PHE A 3 22.49 72.25 50.39
CA PHE A 3 21.70 71.99 49.18
C PHE A 3 21.81 70.50 48.87
N GLY A 4 20.87 69.71 49.37
CA GLY A 4 20.82 68.29 49.08
C GLY A 4 19.48 67.75 49.52
N ASP A 5 18.51 67.71 48.60
CA ASP A 5 17.43 66.70 48.62
C ASP A 5 16.44 66.74 47.44
N ALA A 6 16.66 67.55 46.40
CA ALA A 6 15.75 67.57 45.24
C ALA A 6 16.23 66.77 44.00
N ALA A 7 17.40 66.13 44.05
CA ALA A 7 17.98 65.43 42.89
C ALA A 7 17.67 63.92 42.82
N GLY A 8 17.08 63.33 43.87
CA GLY A 8 16.91 61.88 43.99
C GLY A 8 15.67 61.29 43.32
N ALA A 9 14.61 62.08 43.07
CA ALA A 9 13.31 61.54 42.64
C ALA A 9 13.09 61.50 41.13
N VAL A 10 13.86 62.24 40.32
CA VAL A 10 13.70 62.29 38.85
C VAL A 10 14.51 61.21 38.13
N LEU A 11 15.48 60.58 38.81
CA LEU A 11 16.29 59.48 38.28
C LEU A 11 15.62 58.10 38.35
N GLY A 12 14.48 57.98 39.04
CA GLY A 12 13.74 56.70 39.20
C GLY A 12 12.71 56.41 38.10
N ALA A 13 12.29 57.41 37.32
CA ALA A 13 11.28 57.22 36.27
C ALA A 13 11.89 56.91 34.89
N THR A 14 13.17 57.26 34.67
CA THR A 14 13.88 57.02 33.40
C THR A 14 14.42 55.59 33.28
N SER A 15 14.60 54.88 34.39
CA SER A 15 15.01 53.46 34.45
C SER A 15 13.84 52.48 34.20
N GLY A 16 12.60 52.91 34.43
CA GLY A 16 11.39 52.11 34.15
C GLY A 16 11.05 52.04 32.65
N ILE A 17 11.27 53.13 31.91
CA ILE A 17 10.95 53.20 30.48
C ILE A 17 12.01 52.49 29.63
N SER A 18 13.28 52.54 30.06
CA SER A 18 14.40 51.86 29.40
C SER A 18 14.39 50.34 29.61
N SER A 19 13.96 49.86 30.78
CA SER A 19 13.75 48.43 31.03
C SER A 19 12.52 47.87 30.30
N LEU A 20 11.44 48.65 30.17
CA LEU A 20 10.30 48.28 29.33
C LEU A 20 10.67 48.24 27.84
N ALA A 21 11.44 49.22 27.34
CA ALA A 21 11.90 49.26 25.95
C ALA A 21 12.82 48.07 25.60
N ASN A 22 13.75 47.70 26.49
CA ASN A 22 14.60 46.53 26.32
C ASN A 22 13.81 45.20 26.40
N SER A 23 12.81 45.11 27.27
CA SER A 23 11.95 43.92 27.37
C SER A 23 11.00 43.76 26.18
N LEU A 24 10.56 44.87 25.57
CA LEU A 24 9.73 44.89 24.37
C LEU A 24 10.55 44.60 23.10
N ALA A 25 11.79 45.10 23.02
CA ALA A 25 12.74 44.77 21.95
C ALA A 25 13.18 43.30 22.00
N ALA A 26 13.36 42.72 23.19
CA ALA A 26 13.63 41.29 23.35
C ALA A 26 12.46 40.39 22.91
N ARG A 27 11.20 40.86 23.06
CA ARG A 27 9.99 40.15 22.60
C ARG A 27 9.66 40.35 21.12
N LEU A 28 10.22 41.37 20.47
CA LEU A 28 9.96 41.70 19.06
C LEU A 28 11.13 41.36 18.12
N GLY A 29 12.03 40.46 18.53
CA GLY A 29 13.12 39.98 17.65
C GLY A 29 14.48 40.64 17.86
N GLY A 30 14.80 41.05 19.09
CA GLY A 30 16.14 41.12 19.70
C GLY A 30 17.28 41.76 18.90
N SER A 31 17.81 42.89 19.40
CA SER A 31 19.16 43.33 19.02
C SER A 31 20.14 42.21 19.33
N VAL A 32 20.81 41.71 18.30
CA VAL A 32 21.89 40.75 18.38
C VAL A 32 22.91 41.29 19.39
N GLY A 33 23.10 40.61 20.53
CA GLY A 33 24.13 40.96 21.52
C GLY A 33 25.51 41.03 20.87
N SER A 34 26.54 41.51 21.59
CA SER A 34 27.88 41.58 21.00
C SER A 34 28.30 40.19 20.50
N TYR A 35 29.13 40.12 19.45
CA TYR A 35 29.56 38.85 18.85
C TYR A 35 30.05 37.83 19.91
N PHE A 36 30.69 38.31 20.97
CA PHE A 36 31.18 37.50 22.08
C PHE A 36 30.08 36.92 22.97
N ASP A 37 28.94 37.60 23.12
CA ASP A 37 27.79 37.13 23.91
C ASP A 37 27.05 35.96 23.23
N GLN A 38 27.29 35.75 21.94
CA GLN A 38 26.69 34.66 21.16
C GLN A 38 27.54 33.39 21.15
N LEU A 39 28.81 33.47 21.58
CA LEU A 39 29.72 32.35 21.60
C LEU A 39 29.37 31.38 22.72
N ARG A 40 29.18 30.11 22.38
CA ARG A 40 28.98 29.04 23.37
C ARG A 40 30.33 28.46 23.80
N PRO A 41 30.48 28.01 25.06
CA PRO A 41 31.65 27.25 25.47
C PRO A 41 31.74 25.98 24.63
N ALA A 42 32.91 25.71 24.04
CA ALA A 42 33.12 24.54 23.21
C ALA A 42 33.22 23.28 24.07
N SER A 43 32.47 22.25 23.70
CA SER A 43 32.55 20.95 24.36
C SER A 43 32.24 19.81 23.40
N PHE A 44 32.94 18.69 23.55
CA PHE A 44 32.64 17.45 22.86
C PHE A 44 32.32 16.36 23.88
N ARG A 45 31.11 15.77 23.80
CA ARG A 45 30.60 14.77 24.76
C ARG A 45 30.74 15.19 26.23
N GLY A 46 30.59 16.48 26.51
CA GLY A 46 30.70 17.07 27.85
C GLY A 46 32.12 17.47 28.28
N VAL A 47 33.17 17.11 27.52
CA VAL A 47 34.54 17.57 27.79
C VAL A 47 34.74 18.96 27.18
N SER A 48 35.06 19.93 28.04
CA SER A 48 35.21 21.34 27.65
C SER A 48 36.60 21.62 27.08
N PHE A 49 36.70 22.47 26.06
CA PHE A 49 37.97 22.94 25.54
C PHE A 49 37.85 24.39 25.03
N VAL A 50 38.98 25.09 24.90
CA VAL A 50 38.99 26.46 24.34
C VAL A 50 39.12 26.35 22.84
N SER A 51 38.24 27.00 22.06
CA SER A 51 38.33 27.02 20.60
C SER A 51 39.29 28.12 20.14
N LEU A 52 40.32 27.74 19.38
CA LEU A 52 41.26 28.67 18.73
C LEU A 52 40.70 29.14 17.37
N GLY A 53 40.03 28.23 16.66
CA GLY A 53 39.45 28.49 15.35
C GLY A 53 38.88 27.23 14.72
N GLY A 54 38.29 27.37 13.54
CA GLY A 54 37.73 26.23 12.81
C GLY A 54 37.39 26.58 11.37
N SER A 55 37.34 25.56 10.52
CA SER A 55 36.85 25.67 9.15
C SER A 55 35.71 24.69 8.95
N SER A 56 34.65 25.10 8.28
CA SER A 56 33.50 24.24 7.99
C SER A 56 33.20 24.31 6.50
N SER A 57 33.09 23.15 5.85
CA SER A 57 32.70 23.08 4.44
C SER A 57 31.20 22.77 4.33
N PHE A 58 30.51 23.61 3.55
CA PHE A 58 29.07 23.49 3.29
C PHE A 58 28.85 23.38 1.78
N GLY A 59 28.02 22.42 1.35
CA GLY A 59 27.72 22.25 -0.06
C GLY A 59 26.69 21.16 -0.35
N ARG A 60 26.33 21.03 -1.62
CA ARG A 60 25.54 19.91 -2.17
C ARG A 60 26.46 19.01 -2.99
N ARG A 61 26.18 17.70 -3.00
CA ARG A 61 26.85 16.76 -3.90
C ARG A 61 26.29 16.96 -5.29
N LYS A 62 27.15 17.24 -6.25
CA LYS A 62 26.77 17.45 -7.65
C LYS A 62 27.64 16.55 -8.53
N GLN A 63 27.02 15.84 -9.45
CA GLN A 63 27.68 14.98 -10.43
C GLN A 63 27.59 15.67 -11.80
N PRO A 64 28.71 16.19 -12.35
CA PRO A 64 28.73 16.68 -13.72
C PRO A 64 28.78 15.50 -14.70
N HIS A 65 27.95 15.58 -15.73
CA HIS A 65 27.90 14.68 -16.88
C HIS A 65 28.30 15.47 -18.11
N GLU A 66 29.44 15.10 -18.70
CA GLU A 66 29.99 15.70 -19.91
C GLU A 66 29.67 14.81 -21.11
N TYR A 67 29.15 15.42 -22.19
CA TYR A 67 28.82 14.71 -23.42
C TYR A 67 29.72 15.19 -24.57
N PRO A 68 30.22 14.30 -25.44
CA PRO A 68 31.00 14.71 -26.59
C PRO A 68 30.25 15.73 -27.47
N GLN A 69 30.96 16.76 -27.95
CA GLN A 69 30.44 17.85 -28.80
C GLN A 69 29.39 18.77 -28.15
N ARG A 70 29.23 18.75 -26.82
CA ARG A 70 28.40 19.71 -26.10
C ARG A 70 29.26 20.58 -25.20
N ASP A 71 29.19 21.89 -25.40
CA ASP A 71 29.98 22.87 -24.65
C ASP A 71 29.47 23.08 -23.21
N GLU A 72 28.20 22.76 -22.94
CA GLU A 72 27.59 22.89 -21.61
C GLU A 72 27.36 21.53 -20.95
N PRO A 73 28.01 21.24 -19.79
CA PRO A 73 27.82 20.00 -19.05
C PRO A 73 26.47 19.98 -18.31
N TRP A 74 25.86 18.81 -18.18
CA TRP A 74 24.67 18.62 -17.36
C TRP A 74 25.07 18.26 -15.93
N VAL A 75 24.53 18.94 -14.92
CA VAL A 75 24.89 18.68 -13.52
C VAL A 75 23.70 18.10 -12.77
N GLU A 76 23.84 16.87 -12.30
CA GLU A 76 22.87 16.19 -11.45
C GLU A 76 23.12 16.51 -9.97
N ASP A 77 22.08 16.89 -9.23
CA ASP A 77 22.17 17.20 -7.80
C ASP A 77 21.83 15.96 -6.96
N LEU A 78 22.86 15.36 -6.36
CA LEU A 78 22.77 14.15 -5.53
C LEU A 78 22.42 14.47 -4.06
N GLY A 79 21.86 15.65 -3.81
CA GLY A 79 21.40 16.09 -2.51
C GLY A 79 22.47 16.76 -1.65
N ARG A 80 22.17 16.93 -0.36
CA ARG A 80 23.04 17.65 0.58
C ARG A 80 24.37 16.90 0.73
N GLY A 81 25.47 17.63 0.63
CA GLY A 81 26.81 17.09 0.79
C GLY A 81 27.16 16.86 2.26
N THR A 82 28.09 15.92 2.48
CA THR A 82 28.65 15.64 3.80
C THR A 82 29.32 16.90 4.34
N ARG A 83 28.77 17.46 5.41
CA ARG A 83 29.37 18.64 6.05
C ARG A 83 30.54 18.19 6.91
N ARG A 84 31.73 18.69 6.59
CA ARG A 84 32.94 18.48 7.37
C ARG A 84 33.21 19.72 8.20
N ILE A 85 33.36 19.53 9.51
CA ILE A 85 33.65 20.59 10.47
C ILE A 85 35.02 20.27 11.06
N ARG A 86 36.00 21.13 10.77
CA ARG A 86 37.34 21.05 11.35
C ARG A 86 37.44 22.08 12.46
N MET A 87 37.88 21.64 13.63
CA MET A 87 37.96 22.51 14.80
C MET A 87 39.34 22.37 15.44
N LEU A 88 39.92 23.52 15.77
CA LEU A 88 41.17 23.65 16.50
C LEU A 88 40.83 24.16 17.90
N GLY A 89 41.32 23.46 18.90
CA GLY A 89 41.13 23.81 20.29
C GLY A 89 42.39 23.59 21.10
N PHE A 90 42.40 24.09 22.33
CA PHE A 90 43.48 23.81 23.27
C PHE A 90 42.95 23.73 24.69
N VAL A 91 43.78 23.16 25.55
CA VAL A 91 43.54 23.10 26.99
C VAL A 91 44.80 23.60 27.71
N ILE A 92 44.59 24.41 28.75
CA ILE A 92 45.64 25.05 29.53
C ILE A 92 45.35 24.89 31.02
N GLY A 93 46.40 24.63 31.82
CA GLY A 93 46.29 24.48 33.27
C GLY A 93 47.23 23.41 33.85
N ASP A 94 47.11 23.16 35.16
CA ASP A 94 47.99 22.23 35.86
C ASP A 94 47.57 20.76 35.69
N ASN A 95 46.29 20.54 35.34
CA ASN A 95 45.69 19.22 35.11
C ASN A 95 45.58 18.85 33.62
N VAL A 96 46.39 19.49 32.76
CA VAL A 96 46.30 19.35 31.29
C VAL A 96 46.50 17.91 30.80
N ILE A 97 47.31 17.11 31.49
CA ILE A 97 47.56 15.71 31.14
C ILE A 97 46.29 14.87 31.40
N ALA A 98 45.65 15.05 32.56
CA ALA A 98 44.40 14.36 32.88
C ALA A 98 43.24 14.80 31.96
N GLN A 99 43.18 16.09 31.61
CA GLN A 99 42.18 16.60 30.68
C GLN A 99 42.38 16.08 29.24
N ARG A 100 43.64 15.90 28.81
CA ARG A 100 43.98 15.24 27.55
C ARG A 100 43.49 13.79 27.53
N ASP A 101 43.77 13.03 28.58
CA ASP A 101 43.41 11.61 28.63
C ASP A 101 41.89 11.40 28.67
N VAL A 102 41.15 12.29 29.36
CA VAL A 102 39.68 12.30 29.34
C VAL A 102 39.12 12.66 27.95
N MET A 103 39.77 13.59 27.23
CA MET A 103 39.38 13.94 25.87
C MET A 103 39.64 12.80 24.89
N ILE A 104 40.78 12.10 25.01
CA ILE A 104 41.09 10.90 24.20
C ILE A 104 40.03 9.82 24.43
N ALA A 105 39.70 9.52 25.69
CA ALA A 105 38.67 8.54 26.02
C ALA A 105 37.28 8.90 25.47
N ALA A 106 36.93 10.19 25.46
CA ALA A 106 35.67 10.66 24.87
C ALA A 106 35.66 10.54 23.33
N CYS A 107 36.82 10.72 22.69
CA CYS A 107 37.00 10.58 21.24
C CYS A 107 36.97 9.13 20.78
N GLU A 108 37.52 8.19 21.56
CA GLU A 108 37.57 6.76 21.22
C GLU A 108 36.26 5.99 21.53
N ALA A 109 35.35 6.58 22.30
CA ALA A 109 34.09 5.91 22.63
C ALA A 109 33.17 5.76 21.40
N ALA A 110 32.61 4.56 21.19
CA ALA A 110 31.78 4.25 20.02
C ALA A 110 30.50 5.11 19.93
N GLY A 111 30.09 5.44 18.69
CA GLY A 111 28.83 6.10 18.37
C GLY A 111 28.94 7.60 18.08
N ASP A 112 27.81 8.21 17.72
CA ASP A 112 27.71 9.65 17.46
C ASP A 112 27.84 10.44 18.78
N GLY A 113 28.52 11.59 18.73
CA GLY A 113 28.75 12.46 19.88
C GLY A 113 28.08 13.83 19.72
N GLU A 114 27.69 14.45 20.84
CA GLU A 114 27.23 15.85 20.84
C GLU A 114 28.45 16.79 20.84
N LEU A 115 28.55 17.61 19.80
CA LEU A 115 29.48 18.73 19.69
C LEU A 115 28.74 20.03 19.94
N VAL A 116 29.21 20.82 20.91
CA VAL A 116 28.82 22.21 21.09
C VAL A 116 29.86 23.07 20.41
N HIS A 117 29.53 23.58 19.23
CA HIS A 117 30.37 24.53 18.52
C HIS A 117 30.07 25.98 18.98
N PRO A 118 31.08 26.83 19.20
CA PRO A 118 30.88 28.21 19.66
C PRO A 118 29.91 29.03 18.82
N THR A 119 29.95 28.89 17.49
CA THR A 119 29.09 29.65 16.55
C THR A 119 28.00 28.81 15.89
N LEU A 120 28.14 27.47 15.83
CA LEU A 120 27.19 26.60 15.08
C LEU A 120 26.18 25.92 16.02
N GLY A 121 26.33 26.09 17.33
CA GLY A 121 25.46 25.52 18.35
C GLY A 121 25.70 24.03 18.57
N ARG A 122 24.69 23.35 19.12
CA ARG A 122 24.70 21.90 19.38
C ARG A 122 24.49 21.13 18.09
N ARG A 123 25.36 20.15 17.82
CA ARG A 123 25.31 19.27 16.64
C ARG A 123 25.64 17.85 17.04
N THR A 124 24.89 16.90 16.51
CA THR A 124 25.23 15.48 16.56
C THR A 124 26.22 15.19 15.45
N VAL A 125 27.44 14.77 15.81
CA VAL A 125 28.53 14.55 14.87
C VAL A 125 29.23 13.23 15.14
N SER A 126 29.74 12.61 14.08
CA SER A 126 30.70 11.52 14.17
C SER A 126 32.11 12.11 14.04
N LEU A 127 32.99 11.78 14.98
CA LEU A 127 34.41 12.12 14.91
C LEU A 127 35.10 11.19 13.90
N MET A 128 35.90 11.75 12.99
CA MET A 128 36.68 10.99 12.00
C MET A 128 38.15 10.89 12.39
N ASP A 129 38.75 12.01 12.75
CA ASP A 129 40.16 12.08 13.14
C ASP A 129 40.33 13.03 14.33
N PHE A 130 41.24 12.67 15.22
CA PHE A 130 41.61 13.45 16.39
C PHE A 130 43.12 13.43 16.57
N ARG A 131 43.70 14.63 16.69
CA ARG A 131 45.13 14.81 16.92
C ARG A 131 45.36 15.67 18.15
N SER A 132 46.15 15.15 19.08
CA SER A 132 46.74 15.93 20.18
C SER A 132 48.18 16.28 19.81
N VAL A 133 48.50 17.58 19.80
CA VAL A 133 49.84 18.10 19.53
C VAL A 133 50.39 18.72 20.82
N GLU A 134 51.60 18.28 21.19
CA GLU A 134 52.30 18.76 22.36
C GLU A 134 53.43 19.69 21.91
N HIS A 135 53.44 20.92 22.45
CA HIS A 135 54.50 21.89 22.14
C HIS A 135 55.38 22.06 23.37
N TRP A 136 56.62 21.55 23.29
CA TRP A 136 57.63 21.65 24.36
C TRP A 136 57.82 23.10 24.84
N GLU A 137 57.79 24.06 23.91
CA GLU A 137 58.08 25.47 24.16
C GLU A 137 57.00 26.18 24.99
N HIS A 138 55.77 25.69 24.98
CA HIS A 138 54.60 26.40 25.51
C HIS A 138 54.16 25.94 26.90
N GLY A 139 54.77 24.88 27.46
CA GLY A 139 54.63 24.38 28.85
C GLY A 139 53.24 24.52 29.49
N ARG A 140 52.56 23.39 29.74
CA ARG A 140 51.14 23.33 30.20
C ARG A 140 50.11 23.65 29.12
N TYR A 141 50.41 23.30 27.87
CA TYR A 141 49.56 23.55 26.70
C TYR A 141 49.47 22.28 25.83
N PHE A 142 48.26 21.85 25.50
CA PHE A 142 48.00 20.84 24.46
C PHE A 142 47.03 21.40 23.43
N GLU A 143 47.38 21.24 22.16
CA GLU A 143 46.53 21.60 21.03
C GLU A 143 45.77 20.36 20.53
N PHE A 144 44.49 20.53 20.28
CA PHE A 144 43.58 19.52 19.77
C PHE A 144 43.07 19.91 18.39
N GLN A 145 43.17 18.98 17.45
CA GLN A 145 42.60 19.11 16.12
C GLN A 145 41.54 18.04 15.94
N PHE A 146 40.33 18.47 15.62
CA PHE A 146 39.17 17.60 15.42
C PHE A 146 38.68 17.70 13.97
N GLU A 147 38.38 16.56 13.35
CA GLU A 147 37.59 16.50 12.11
C GLU A 147 36.27 15.76 12.36
N PHE A 148 35.17 16.50 12.29
CA PHE A 148 33.81 16.02 12.53
C PHE A 148 33.00 15.95 11.23
N ILE A 149 32.10 14.98 11.16
CA ILE A 149 31.06 14.88 10.13
C ILE A 149 29.68 14.90 10.78
N GLU A 150 28.74 15.68 10.26
CA GLU A 150 27.36 15.71 10.76
C GLU A 150 26.68 14.34 10.53
N GLY A 151 26.30 13.67 11.62
CA GLY A 151 25.64 12.37 11.60
C GLY A 151 24.13 12.55 11.39
N GLY A 152 23.58 11.90 10.36
CA GLY A 152 22.14 11.78 10.17
C GLY A 152 21.64 10.43 10.66
N PRO A 153 20.37 10.32 11.11
CA PRO A 153 19.80 9.02 11.47
C PRO A 153 19.83 8.08 10.26
N ARG A 154 20.34 6.85 10.46
CA ARG A 154 20.30 5.78 9.44
C ARG A 154 18.85 5.47 9.10
N THR A 155 18.39 5.95 7.95
CA THR A 155 17.08 5.59 7.42
C THR A 155 17.30 4.41 6.47
N TYR A 156 16.89 3.22 6.88
CA TYR A 156 16.89 2.05 5.99
C TYR A 156 15.69 2.15 5.04
N PRO A 157 15.82 1.68 3.79
CA PRO A 157 14.64 1.48 2.95
C PRO A 157 13.73 0.46 3.63
N THR A 158 12.51 0.86 3.96
CA THR A 158 11.46 -0.06 4.44
C THR A 158 10.94 -0.84 3.25
N ALA A 159 10.97 -2.17 3.33
CA ALA A 159 10.30 -3.01 2.36
C ALA A 159 8.79 -2.74 2.44
N GLU A 160 8.20 -2.20 1.37
CA GLU A 160 6.76 -2.11 1.26
C GLU A 160 6.17 -3.50 1.12
N THR A 161 5.13 -3.81 1.90
CA THR A 161 4.46 -5.11 1.84
C THR A 161 3.76 -5.27 0.49
N ALA A 162 4.09 -6.33 -0.25
CA ALA A 162 3.40 -6.70 -1.48
C ALA A 162 1.97 -7.18 -1.15
N THR A 163 0.97 -6.32 -1.31
CA THR A 163 -0.41 -6.70 -0.91
C THR A 163 -1.09 -7.69 -1.80
N LEU A 164 -0.69 -7.76 -3.08
CA LEU A 164 -1.16 -8.80 -3.99
C LEU A 164 -0.80 -10.19 -3.42
N GLU A 165 0.45 -10.39 -3.03
CA GLU A 165 0.90 -11.64 -2.41
C GLU A 165 0.22 -11.88 -1.06
N SER A 166 -0.04 -10.83 -0.27
CA SER A 166 -0.78 -10.95 1.00
C SER A 166 -2.20 -11.49 0.81
N VAL A 167 -2.90 -11.09 -0.27
CA VAL A 167 -4.24 -11.61 -0.58
C VAL A 167 -4.13 -13.09 -0.98
N LEU A 168 -3.21 -13.44 -1.88
CA LEU A 168 -3.03 -14.82 -2.33
C LEU A 168 -2.66 -15.77 -1.18
N ASN A 169 -1.77 -15.35 -0.27
CA ASN A 169 -1.43 -16.13 0.91
C ASN A 169 -2.64 -16.31 1.85
N SER A 170 -3.48 -15.29 2.00
CA SER A 170 -4.69 -15.37 2.80
C SER A 170 -5.73 -16.30 2.18
N VAL A 171 -5.84 -16.33 0.84
CA VAL A 171 -6.69 -17.29 0.10
C VAL A 171 -6.22 -18.73 0.35
N THR A 172 -4.91 -18.99 0.27
CA THR A 172 -4.34 -20.31 0.59
C THR A 172 -4.66 -20.70 2.04
N GLY A 173 -4.51 -19.78 3.00
CA GLY A 173 -4.87 -20.00 4.39
C GLY A 173 -6.35 -20.34 4.59
N LEU A 174 -7.26 -19.63 3.89
CA LEU A 174 -8.69 -19.91 3.90
C LEU A 174 -9.01 -21.30 3.34
N ASN A 175 -8.40 -21.69 2.22
CA ASN A 175 -8.62 -23.00 1.61
C ASN A 175 -8.19 -24.13 2.55
N VAL A 176 -7.07 -23.98 3.26
CA VAL A 176 -6.60 -24.94 4.26
C VAL A 176 -7.56 -25.04 5.44
N ALA A 177 -8.02 -23.90 5.98
CA ALA A 177 -8.97 -23.89 7.09
C ALA A 177 -10.32 -24.50 6.71
N ALA A 178 -10.84 -24.16 5.53
CA ALA A 178 -12.08 -24.72 4.99
C ALA A 178 -11.98 -26.24 4.73
N ALA A 179 -10.85 -26.70 4.19
CA ALA A 179 -10.58 -28.12 3.98
C ALA A 179 -10.54 -28.90 5.30
N LEU A 180 -9.93 -28.32 6.33
CA LEU A 180 -9.85 -28.93 7.67
C LEU A 180 -11.23 -29.06 8.33
N ASP A 181 -12.06 -28.02 8.28
CA ASP A 181 -13.42 -28.07 8.85
C ASP A 181 -14.34 -29.04 8.10
N PHE A 182 -14.22 -29.06 6.77
CA PHE A 182 -14.87 -30.06 5.94
C PHE A 182 -14.42 -31.47 6.33
N ALA A 183 -13.10 -31.71 6.45
CA ALA A 183 -12.55 -33.01 6.82
C ALA A 183 -13.11 -33.50 8.18
N LYS A 184 -13.11 -32.64 9.21
CA LYS A 184 -13.67 -33.00 10.54
C LYS A 184 -15.12 -33.47 10.44
N THR A 185 -15.94 -32.74 9.70
CA THR A 185 -17.38 -33.04 9.57
C THR A 185 -17.61 -34.27 8.68
N ALA A 186 -16.96 -34.32 7.52
CA ALA A 186 -17.10 -35.40 6.55
C ALA A 186 -16.58 -36.73 7.10
N LEU A 187 -15.40 -36.77 7.75
CA LEU A 187 -14.86 -38.02 8.31
C LEU A 187 -15.78 -38.60 9.39
N SER A 188 -16.38 -37.76 10.23
CA SER A 188 -17.33 -38.21 11.25
C SER A 188 -18.60 -38.80 10.64
N ALA A 189 -18.93 -38.41 9.41
CA ALA A 189 -20.16 -38.81 8.74
C ALA A 189 -19.99 -39.98 7.77
N VAL A 190 -18.76 -40.21 7.25
CA VAL A 190 -18.43 -41.36 6.40
C VAL A 190 -18.70 -42.70 7.10
N SER A 191 -18.65 -42.75 8.43
CA SER A 191 -18.99 -43.96 9.21
C SER A 191 -20.45 -44.40 9.08
N TYR A 192 -21.37 -43.53 8.64
CA TYR A 192 -22.79 -43.86 8.46
C TYR A 192 -23.10 -44.52 7.11
N GLY A 193 -22.09 -44.69 6.23
CA GLY A 193 -22.18 -45.54 5.04
C GLY A 193 -22.57 -44.83 3.73
N ALA A 194 -22.97 -45.64 2.74
CA ALA A 194 -23.06 -45.21 1.33
C ALA A 194 -24.08 -44.09 1.04
N ALA A 195 -25.11 -43.92 1.87
CA ALA A 195 -26.11 -42.85 1.68
C ALA A 195 -25.50 -41.45 1.87
N VAL A 196 -24.59 -41.30 2.85
CA VAL A 196 -23.87 -40.04 3.10
C VAL A 196 -22.85 -39.75 2.00
N LEU A 197 -22.20 -40.78 1.45
CA LEU A 197 -21.33 -40.62 0.28
C LEU A 197 -22.13 -40.14 -0.94
N GLY A 198 -23.35 -40.66 -1.11
CA GLY A 198 -24.26 -40.21 -2.16
C GLY A 198 -24.64 -38.72 -2.05
N SER A 199 -24.82 -38.19 -0.84
CA SER A 199 -25.13 -36.76 -0.66
C SER A 199 -23.94 -35.86 -1.01
N ILE A 200 -22.69 -36.28 -0.71
CA ILE A 200 -21.47 -35.57 -1.17
C ILE A 200 -21.47 -35.47 -2.69
N VAL A 201 -21.67 -36.60 -3.37
CA VAL A 201 -21.68 -36.65 -4.84
C VAL A 201 -22.78 -35.76 -5.40
N ASN A 202 -24.02 -35.86 -4.89
CA ASN A 202 -25.13 -35.04 -5.38
C ASN A 202 -24.89 -33.53 -5.16
N THR A 203 -24.30 -33.16 -4.02
CA THR A 203 -23.97 -31.76 -3.72
C THR A 203 -22.87 -31.24 -4.65
N ALA A 204 -21.83 -32.04 -4.89
CA ALA A 204 -20.77 -31.71 -5.84
C ALA A 204 -21.32 -31.57 -7.27
N VAL A 205 -22.21 -32.47 -7.69
CA VAL A 205 -22.91 -32.41 -8.98
C VAL A 205 -23.72 -31.13 -9.13
N GLY A 206 -24.52 -30.78 -8.12
CA GLY A 206 -25.27 -29.52 -8.14
C GLY A 206 -24.36 -28.30 -8.27
N TRP A 207 -23.24 -28.30 -7.55
CA TRP A 207 -22.32 -27.16 -7.56
C TRP A 207 -21.55 -27.01 -8.88
N TYR A 208 -20.94 -28.09 -9.40
CA TYR A 208 -20.19 -27.98 -10.66
C TYR A 208 -21.10 -27.78 -11.87
N THR A 209 -22.34 -28.28 -11.86
CA THR A 209 -23.32 -28.01 -12.93
C THR A 209 -23.78 -26.56 -12.90
N PHE A 210 -23.93 -25.97 -11.71
CA PHE A 210 -24.16 -24.55 -11.57
C PHE A 210 -22.97 -23.73 -12.11
N ALA A 211 -21.73 -24.11 -11.76
CA ALA A 211 -20.52 -23.47 -12.28
C ALA A 211 -20.38 -23.57 -13.80
N THR A 212 -20.66 -24.73 -14.41
CA THR A 212 -20.63 -24.87 -15.89
C THR A 212 -21.72 -24.03 -16.57
N SER A 213 -22.90 -23.90 -15.96
CA SER A 213 -23.98 -23.05 -16.48
C SER A 213 -23.61 -21.56 -16.45
N LEU A 214 -22.91 -21.12 -15.40
CA LEU A 214 -22.41 -19.76 -15.25
C LEU A 214 -21.37 -19.40 -16.31
N VAL A 215 -20.44 -20.31 -16.62
CA VAL A 215 -19.44 -20.12 -17.69
C VAL A 215 -20.08 -20.13 -19.08
N GLY A 216 -21.18 -20.87 -19.24
CA GLY A 216 -21.98 -20.91 -20.46
C GLY A 216 -22.85 -19.67 -20.72
N ASP A 217 -22.94 -18.75 -19.76
CA ASP A 217 -23.79 -17.55 -19.83
C ASP A 217 -23.46 -16.69 -21.07
N ALA A 218 -24.51 -16.19 -21.74
CA ALA A 218 -24.40 -15.31 -22.90
C ALA A 218 -23.63 -14.03 -22.56
N ARG A 219 -23.66 -13.60 -21.29
CA ARG A 219 -22.89 -12.44 -20.84
C ARG A 219 -21.38 -12.65 -20.97
N ASN A 220 -20.85 -13.83 -20.61
CA ASN A 220 -19.41 -14.12 -20.74
C ASN A 220 -18.99 -14.08 -22.23
N LEU A 221 -19.79 -14.70 -23.11
CA LEU A 221 -19.56 -14.68 -24.56
C LEU A 221 -19.61 -13.24 -25.13
N PHE A 222 -20.58 -12.44 -24.68
CA PHE A 222 -20.68 -11.03 -25.06
C PHE A 222 -19.48 -10.21 -24.58
N GLN A 223 -18.96 -10.48 -23.38
CA GLN A 223 -17.81 -9.76 -22.82
C GLN A 223 -16.52 -10.05 -23.60
N LEU A 224 -16.37 -11.25 -24.17
CA LEU A 224 -15.23 -11.58 -25.04
C LEU A 224 -15.14 -10.67 -26.26
N LEU A 225 -16.28 -10.21 -26.80
CA LEU A 225 -16.28 -9.30 -27.96
C LEU A 225 -15.56 -7.98 -27.67
N PHE A 226 -15.56 -7.50 -26.42
CA PHE A 226 -14.83 -6.28 -26.06
C PHE A 226 -13.31 -6.46 -26.06
N SER A 227 -12.79 -7.69 -26.12
CA SER A 227 -11.37 -7.97 -26.27
C SER A 227 -10.88 -7.94 -27.72
N LEU A 228 -11.79 -7.72 -28.68
CA LEU A 228 -11.43 -7.62 -30.09
C LEU A 228 -10.76 -6.25 -30.37
N PRO A 229 -9.62 -6.19 -31.06
CA PRO A 229 -8.97 -4.93 -31.40
C PRO A 229 -9.79 -4.16 -32.46
N GLY A 230 -10.14 -2.91 -32.16
CA GLY A 230 -10.86 -2.02 -33.08
C GLY A 230 -11.60 -0.89 -32.34
N ASP A 231 -11.98 0.17 -33.08
CA ASP A 231 -12.92 1.18 -32.60
C ASP A 231 -14.31 0.82 -33.12
N PHE A 232 -15.06 0.09 -32.31
CA PHE A 232 -16.42 -0.34 -32.64
C PHE A 232 -17.48 0.68 -32.16
N GLY A 233 -17.06 1.91 -31.85
CA GLY A 233 -17.89 3.01 -31.41
C GLY A 233 -18.26 2.95 -29.91
N ARG A 234 -19.07 3.90 -29.44
CA ARG A 234 -19.39 4.11 -28.00
C ARG A 234 -20.01 2.91 -27.27
N LEU A 235 -20.55 1.92 -28.00
CA LEU A 235 -21.21 0.74 -27.44
C LEU A 235 -20.31 -0.51 -27.44
N PHE A 236 -19.13 -0.43 -28.05
CA PHE A 236 -18.19 -1.53 -28.21
C PHE A 236 -16.76 -1.01 -27.99
N GLY A 237 -16.16 -1.43 -26.86
CA GLY A 237 -14.92 -0.93 -26.28
C GLY A 237 -13.80 -0.61 -27.29
N SER A 238 -13.32 0.62 -27.21
CA SER A 238 -12.07 1.05 -27.82
C SER A 238 -10.91 0.46 -27.03
N ALA A 239 -10.26 -0.57 -27.57
CA ALA A 239 -9.11 -1.24 -26.97
C ALA A 239 -7.82 -0.38 -26.95
N THR A 240 -7.87 0.85 -27.48
CA THR A 240 -6.70 1.75 -27.59
C THR A 240 -6.57 2.74 -26.44
N THR A 241 -7.61 2.90 -25.59
CA THR A 241 -7.55 3.74 -24.38
C THR A 241 -8.30 3.05 -23.23
N PRO A 242 -7.68 2.88 -22.05
CA PRO A 242 -8.35 2.27 -20.90
C PRO A 242 -9.43 3.24 -20.39
N THR A 243 -10.65 3.08 -20.87
CA THR A 243 -11.82 3.83 -20.40
C THR A 243 -12.74 2.89 -19.62
N PHE A 244 -13.00 3.27 -18.37
CA PHE A 244 -14.03 2.80 -17.44
C PHE A 244 -14.99 1.70 -17.97
N SER A 245 -14.76 0.47 -17.48
CA SER A 245 -15.78 -0.54 -17.15
C SER A 245 -16.86 -0.87 -18.20
N ARG A 246 -16.49 -0.96 -19.49
CA ARG A 246 -17.25 -1.67 -20.54
C ARG A 246 -16.34 -2.40 -21.54
N GLY A 247 -15.11 -2.72 -21.16
CA GLY A 247 -14.15 -3.46 -21.97
C GLY A 247 -12.89 -3.82 -21.17
N PRO A 248 -12.04 -4.70 -21.70
CA PRO A 248 -10.96 -5.33 -20.95
C PRO A 248 -9.91 -4.31 -20.49
N ASN A 249 -9.38 -4.57 -19.29
CA ASN A 249 -8.36 -3.77 -18.61
C ASN A 249 -6.94 -3.90 -19.23
N ALA A 250 -6.78 -4.64 -20.32
CA ALA A 250 -5.51 -4.85 -21.01
C ALA A 250 -5.65 -4.50 -22.49
N PRO A 251 -4.64 -3.85 -23.12
CA PRO A 251 -4.62 -3.68 -24.56
C PRO A 251 -4.75 -5.05 -25.24
N ALA A 252 -5.72 -5.19 -26.14
CA ALA A 252 -5.91 -6.42 -26.89
C ALA A 252 -4.62 -6.77 -27.66
N PRO A 253 -4.12 -8.01 -27.59
CA PRO A 253 -2.99 -8.44 -28.39
C PRO A 253 -3.27 -8.18 -29.87
N SER A 254 -2.30 -7.59 -30.58
CA SER A 254 -2.41 -7.35 -32.03
C SER A 254 -2.63 -8.68 -32.77
N GLY A 255 -3.79 -8.83 -33.43
CA GLY A 255 -4.12 -10.03 -34.22
C GLY A 255 -5.26 -10.90 -33.67
N MET A 256 -5.93 -10.52 -32.58
CA MET A 256 -7.14 -11.23 -32.12
C MET A 256 -8.26 -11.14 -33.17
N THR A 257 -8.80 -12.30 -33.54
CA THR A 257 -9.94 -12.45 -34.45
C THR A 257 -11.14 -13.03 -33.70
N VAL A 258 -12.34 -12.90 -34.29
CA VAL A 258 -13.54 -13.57 -33.75
C VAL A 258 -13.31 -15.08 -33.63
N GLN A 259 -12.57 -15.67 -34.58
CA GLN A 259 -12.21 -17.08 -34.57
C GLN A 259 -11.33 -17.45 -33.36
N SER A 260 -10.29 -16.66 -33.06
CA SER A 260 -9.45 -16.90 -31.87
C SER A 260 -10.22 -16.71 -30.56
N LEU A 261 -11.22 -15.83 -30.53
CA LEU A 261 -12.08 -15.66 -29.35
C LEU A 261 -13.02 -16.86 -29.16
N ILE A 262 -13.61 -17.38 -30.24
CA ILE A 262 -14.42 -18.59 -30.19
C ILE A 262 -13.59 -19.78 -29.71
N GLU A 263 -12.36 -19.92 -30.22
CA GLU A 263 -11.41 -20.95 -29.77
C GLU A 263 -11.05 -20.77 -28.29
N SER A 264 -10.79 -19.54 -27.83
CA SER A 264 -10.53 -19.27 -26.41
C SER A 264 -11.71 -19.60 -25.50
N ALA A 265 -12.94 -19.28 -25.93
CA ALA A 265 -14.16 -19.59 -25.19
C ALA A 265 -14.42 -21.10 -25.16
N ALA A 266 -14.16 -21.79 -26.28
CA ALA A 266 -14.29 -23.25 -26.37
C ALA A 266 -13.27 -23.94 -25.46
N MET A 267 -12.01 -23.48 -25.45
CA MET A 267 -10.97 -23.99 -24.54
C MET A 267 -11.32 -23.72 -23.07
N ALA A 268 -11.78 -22.51 -22.74
CA ALA A 268 -12.22 -22.18 -21.38
C ALA A 268 -13.34 -23.11 -20.89
N ARG A 269 -14.35 -23.36 -21.73
CA ARG A 269 -15.44 -24.30 -21.41
C ARG A 269 -14.95 -25.75 -21.30
N ALA A 270 -14.00 -26.17 -22.15
CA ALA A 270 -13.39 -27.49 -22.09
C ALA A 270 -12.55 -27.69 -20.82
N ASN A 271 -11.83 -26.66 -20.36
CA ASN A 271 -11.08 -26.70 -19.11
C ASN A 271 -12.01 -26.81 -17.90
N VAL A 272 -13.11 -26.08 -17.90
CA VAL A 272 -14.13 -26.15 -16.83
C VAL A 272 -14.84 -27.51 -16.84
N SER A 273 -15.15 -28.08 -18.01
CA SER A 273 -15.74 -29.43 -18.08
C SER A 273 -14.75 -30.52 -17.67
N ALA A 274 -13.45 -30.36 -17.95
CA ALA A 274 -12.40 -31.25 -17.48
C ALA A 274 -12.25 -31.17 -15.94
N ALA A 275 -12.25 -29.97 -15.37
CA ALA A 275 -12.23 -29.77 -13.91
C ALA A 275 -13.47 -30.36 -13.23
N ALA A 276 -14.66 -30.21 -13.85
CA ALA A 276 -15.88 -30.85 -13.37
C ALA A 276 -15.78 -32.39 -13.39
N ALA A 277 -15.17 -32.99 -14.42
CA ALA A 277 -14.94 -34.43 -14.47
C ALA A 277 -13.97 -34.92 -13.40
N ILE A 278 -12.92 -34.14 -13.09
CA ILE A 278 -12.00 -34.43 -11.98
C ILE A 278 -12.74 -34.39 -10.64
N LEU A 279 -13.60 -33.38 -10.44
CA LEU A 279 -14.41 -33.28 -9.22
C LEU A 279 -15.43 -34.41 -9.08
N ASP A 280 -16.11 -34.82 -10.17
CA ASP A 280 -17.02 -35.98 -10.17
C ASP A 280 -16.27 -37.27 -9.82
N ALA A 281 -15.08 -37.49 -10.40
CA ALA A 281 -14.24 -38.64 -10.06
C ALA A 281 -13.79 -38.63 -8.58
N ALA A 282 -13.38 -37.46 -8.06
CA ALA A 282 -12.99 -37.28 -6.66
C ALA A 282 -14.17 -37.50 -5.70
N ALA A 283 -15.36 -37.01 -6.05
CA ALA A 283 -16.57 -37.19 -5.26
C ALA A 283 -17.00 -38.67 -5.21
N ARG A 284 -16.94 -39.38 -6.34
CA ARG A 284 -17.30 -40.82 -6.41
C ARG A 284 -16.31 -41.74 -5.70
N SER A 285 -15.05 -41.31 -5.61
CA SER A 285 -13.98 -42.02 -4.89
C SER A 285 -13.74 -41.47 -3.48
N PHE A 286 -14.68 -40.68 -2.95
CA PHE A 286 -14.54 -40.04 -1.66
C PHE A 286 -14.43 -41.07 -0.52
N SER A 287 -13.41 -40.90 0.30
CA SER A 287 -13.06 -41.75 1.44
C SER A 287 -12.20 -40.95 2.42
N ALA A 288 -11.96 -41.51 3.61
CA ALA A 288 -11.13 -40.84 4.62
C ALA A 288 -9.70 -40.53 4.15
N SER A 289 -9.16 -41.26 3.17
CA SER A 289 -7.81 -41.04 2.62
C SER A 289 -7.80 -40.16 1.35
N THR A 290 -8.96 -39.74 0.84
CA THR A 290 -9.06 -38.97 -0.43
C THR A 290 -9.65 -37.56 -0.22
N VAL A 291 -9.69 -37.08 1.04
CA VAL A 291 -10.18 -35.74 1.36
C VAL A 291 -9.35 -34.65 0.68
N ASP A 292 -8.02 -34.75 0.74
CA ASP A 292 -7.13 -33.78 0.11
C ASP A 292 -7.42 -33.68 -1.40
N GLY A 293 -7.51 -34.82 -2.09
CA GLY A 293 -7.83 -34.87 -3.52
C GLY A 293 -9.21 -34.30 -3.86
N PHE A 294 -10.22 -34.47 -2.99
CA PHE A 294 -11.52 -33.82 -3.16
C PHE A 294 -11.41 -32.29 -3.01
N THR A 295 -10.73 -31.81 -1.97
CA THR A 295 -10.56 -30.36 -1.74
C THR A 295 -9.70 -29.68 -2.82
N GLU A 296 -8.69 -30.38 -3.35
CA GLU A 296 -7.90 -29.94 -4.50
C GLU A 296 -8.74 -29.89 -5.77
N ALA A 297 -9.61 -30.87 -6.01
CA ALA A 297 -10.52 -30.85 -7.16
C ALA A 297 -11.50 -29.67 -7.11
N VAL A 298 -11.99 -29.33 -5.91
CA VAL A 298 -12.84 -28.13 -5.71
C VAL A 298 -12.07 -26.86 -6.04
N GLN A 299 -10.83 -26.72 -5.55
CA GLN A 299 -9.96 -25.58 -5.86
C GLN A 299 -9.64 -25.49 -7.35
N GLY A 300 -9.37 -26.64 -7.99
CA GLY A 300 -9.16 -26.77 -9.43
C GLY A 300 -10.37 -26.34 -10.25
N MET A 301 -11.58 -26.63 -9.78
CA MET A 301 -12.81 -26.14 -10.42
C MET A 301 -12.96 -24.62 -10.29
N THR A 302 -12.74 -24.05 -9.10
CA THR A 302 -12.80 -22.59 -8.93
C THR A 302 -11.74 -21.86 -9.75
N SER A 303 -10.53 -22.41 -9.88
CA SER A 303 -9.45 -21.81 -10.68
C SER A 303 -9.73 -21.93 -12.18
N ALA A 304 -10.35 -23.03 -12.63
CA ALA A 304 -10.83 -23.16 -14.00
C ALA A 304 -11.93 -22.13 -14.33
N VAL A 305 -12.86 -21.87 -13.40
CA VAL A 305 -13.90 -20.82 -13.56
C VAL A 305 -13.28 -19.42 -13.59
N LEU A 306 -12.31 -19.14 -12.70
CA LEU A 306 -11.57 -17.89 -12.70
C LEU A 306 -10.87 -17.65 -14.05
N ALA A 307 -10.20 -18.68 -14.58
CA ALA A 307 -9.50 -18.64 -15.87
C ALA A 307 -10.44 -18.63 -17.09
N ALA A 308 -11.73 -18.92 -16.91
CA ALA A 308 -12.70 -18.99 -18.00
C ALA A 308 -13.22 -17.61 -18.46
N THR A 309 -12.80 -16.55 -17.78
CA THR A 309 -13.21 -15.17 -18.05
C THR A 309 -12.00 -14.30 -18.36
N ASN A 310 -12.07 -13.50 -19.43
CA ASN A 310 -11.00 -12.55 -19.79
C ASN A 310 -11.08 -11.22 -19.02
N ASP A 311 -12.26 -10.87 -18.50
CA ASP A 311 -12.48 -9.64 -17.75
C ASP A 311 -12.60 -9.96 -16.24
N PRO A 312 -11.71 -9.44 -15.38
CA PRO A 312 -11.75 -9.64 -13.94
C PRO A 312 -13.09 -9.27 -13.29
N SER A 313 -13.82 -8.30 -13.86
CA SER A 313 -15.13 -7.89 -13.33
C SER A 313 -16.22 -8.96 -13.53
N ASP A 314 -16.18 -9.67 -14.66
CA ASP A 314 -17.09 -10.80 -14.90
C ASP A 314 -16.69 -12.00 -14.05
N SER A 315 -15.38 -12.22 -13.83
CA SER A 315 -14.90 -13.24 -12.89
C SER A 315 -15.46 -13.02 -11.48
N VAL A 316 -15.40 -11.78 -10.98
CA VAL A 316 -15.97 -11.42 -9.65
C VAL A 316 -17.48 -11.70 -9.63
N ARG A 317 -18.22 -11.36 -10.68
CA ARG A 317 -19.67 -11.60 -10.76
C ARG A 317 -20.01 -13.10 -10.76
N LEU A 318 -19.36 -13.89 -11.60
CA LEU A 318 -19.62 -15.33 -11.73
C LEU A 318 -19.24 -16.07 -10.43
N LEU A 319 -18.08 -15.75 -9.87
CA LEU A 319 -17.60 -16.37 -8.63
C LEU A 319 -18.42 -15.91 -7.41
N ALA A 320 -18.92 -14.68 -7.39
CA ALA A 320 -19.85 -14.23 -6.35
C ALA A 320 -21.19 -14.99 -6.43
N ALA A 321 -21.71 -15.27 -7.63
CA ALA A 321 -22.88 -16.13 -7.77
C ALA A 321 -22.58 -17.55 -7.24
N LEU A 322 -21.41 -18.10 -7.56
CA LEU A 322 -20.96 -19.41 -7.07
C LEU A 322 -20.79 -19.46 -5.54
N ALA A 323 -20.34 -18.35 -4.94
CA ALA A 323 -20.19 -18.18 -3.50
C ALA A 323 -21.54 -18.12 -2.74
N THR A 324 -22.67 -17.95 -3.43
CA THR A 324 -24.02 -18.00 -2.82
C THR A 324 -24.69 -19.37 -2.93
N PHE A 325 -23.97 -20.39 -3.41
CA PHE A 325 -24.52 -21.72 -3.59
C PHE A 325 -25.00 -22.33 -2.26
N SER A 326 -26.22 -22.84 -2.27
CA SER A 326 -26.80 -23.63 -1.19
C SER A 326 -27.49 -24.86 -1.77
N PRO A 327 -27.19 -26.08 -1.31
CA PRO A 327 -27.90 -27.28 -1.74
C PRO A 327 -29.34 -27.29 -1.23
N ALA A 328 -30.22 -28.01 -1.96
CA ALA A 328 -31.56 -28.32 -1.49
C ALA A 328 -31.46 -29.29 -0.31
N LYS A 329 -31.98 -28.90 0.86
CA LYS A 329 -31.96 -29.72 2.07
C LYS A 329 -33.15 -30.68 2.06
N ASP A 330 -33.04 -31.75 1.30
CA ASP A 330 -34.04 -32.83 1.29
C ASP A 330 -33.67 -33.91 2.31
N THR A 331 -33.51 -33.51 3.59
CA THR A 331 -33.11 -34.42 4.65
C THR A 331 -34.26 -34.78 5.58
N THR A 332 -34.17 -35.98 6.15
CA THR A 332 -35.13 -36.48 7.15
C THR A 332 -34.57 -36.31 8.55
N THR A 333 -35.43 -36.35 9.57
CA THR A 333 -35.02 -36.28 11.00
C THR A 333 -34.38 -37.58 11.52
N SER A 334 -34.14 -38.57 10.66
CA SER A 334 -33.42 -39.81 11.00
C SER A 334 -31.94 -39.53 11.29
N VAL A 335 -31.27 -40.40 12.06
CA VAL A 335 -29.81 -40.32 12.31
C VAL A 335 -29.01 -40.23 11.01
N ILE A 336 -29.38 -41.02 10.00
CA ILE A 336 -28.74 -40.99 8.67
C ILE A 336 -29.09 -39.69 7.94
N GLY A 337 -30.33 -39.20 8.05
CA GLY A 337 -30.76 -37.95 7.42
C GLY A 337 -30.07 -36.72 8.00
N MET A 338 -29.87 -36.69 9.32
CA MET A 338 -29.08 -35.66 10.00
C MET A 338 -27.60 -35.70 9.58
N ALA A 339 -27.01 -36.89 9.47
CA ALA A 339 -25.65 -37.04 8.97
C ALA A 339 -25.50 -36.55 7.51
N MET A 340 -26.48 -36.86 6.65
CA MET A 340 -26.53 -36.34 5.28
C MET A 340 -26.59 -34.80 5.28
N GLY A 341 -27.46 -34.20 6.11
CA GLY A 341 -27.59 -32.74 6.20
C GLY A 341 -26.35 -32.03 6.72
N ASN A 342 -25.64 -32.63 7.69
CA ASN A 342 -24.38 -32.09 8.19
C ASN A 342 -23.30 -32.09 7.10
N VAL A 343 -23.21 -33.17 6.32
CA VAL A 343 -22.23 -33.28 5.23
C VAL A 343 -22.57 -32.38 4.05
N GLU A 344 -23.85 -32.28 3.68
CA GLU A 344 -24.31 -31.32 2.67
C GLU A 344 -23.98 -29.89 3.09
N GLY A 345 -24.17 -29.55 4.36
CA GLY A 345 -23.74 -28.28 4.95
C GLY A 345 -22.24 -28.06 4.83
N ALA A 346 -21.43 -29.04 5.25
CA ALA A 346 -19.98 -28.95 5.16
C ALA A 346 -19.46 -28.83 3.71
N CYS A 347 -20.07 -29.54 2.75
CA CYS A 347 -19.77 -29.38 1.33
C CYS A 347 -20.12 -27.97 0.85
N ALA A 348 -21.30 -27.45 1.23
CA ALA A 348 -21.71 -26.10 0.87
C ALA A 348 -20.76 -25.05 1.45
N ASP A 349 -20.35 -25.19 2.71
CA ASP A 349 -19.38 -24.32 3.37
C ASP A 349 -18.03 -24.34 2.65
N LEU A 350 -17.51 -25.53 2.31
CA LEU A 350 -16.28 -25.67 1.54
C LEU A 350 -16.38 -24.96 0.18
N PHE A 351 -17.46 -25.20 -0.57
CA PHE A 351 -17.68 -24.61 -1.89
C PHE A 351 -17.84 -23.09 -1.85
N ARG A 352 -18.53 -22.54 -0.84
CA ARG A 352 -18.65 -21.09 -0.68
C ARG A 352 -17.32 -20.46 -0.30
N ARG A 353 -16.59 -21.03 0.66
CA ARG A 353 -15.29 -20.50 1.12
C ARG A 353 -14.23 -20.51 0.02
N THR A 354 -14.13 -21.58 -0.77
CA THR A 354 -13.21 -21.62 -1.92
C THR A 354 -13.62 -20.61 -3.01
N SER A 355 -14.92 -20.44 -3.26
CA SER A 355 -15.44 -19.45 -4.20
C SER A 355 -15.14 -18.02 -3.73
N ILE A 356 -15.29 -17.71 -2.44
CA ILE A 356 -14.91 -16.40 -1.85
C ILE A 356 -13.40 -16.15 -1.99
N GLY A 357 -12.58 -17.17 -1.76
CA GLY A 357 -11.14 -17.11 -2.03
C GLY A 357 -10.84 -16.76 -3.48
N ALA A 358 -11.55 -17.38 -4.43
CA ALA A 358 -11.42 -17.08 -5.86
C ALA A 358 -11.93 -15.67 -6.21
N VAL A 359 -13.00 -15.16 -5.57
CA VAL A 359 -13.45 -13.76 -5.71
C VAL A 359 -12.37 -12.80 -5.24
N ALA A 360 -11.74 -13.07 -4.09
CA ALA A 360 -10.65 -12.24 -3.59
C ALA A 360 -9.45 -12.26 -4.56
N GLN A 361 -9.11 -13.42 -5.13
CA GLN A 361 -8.10 -13.51 -6.19
C GLN A 361 -8.49 -12.72 -7.43
N ALA A 362 -9.74 -12.81 -7.91
CA ALA A 362 -10.22 -12.01 -9.04
C ALA A 362 -10.12 -10.50 -8.76
N SER A 363 -10.39 -10.07 -7.53
CA SER A 363 -10.30 -8.66 -7.12
C SER A 363 -8.86 -8.09 -7.19
N THR A 364 -7.83 -8.95 -7.09
CA THR A 364 -6.43 -8.53 -7.27
C THR A 364 -6.06 -8.24 -8.73
N ALA A 365 -6.72 -8.93 -9.67
CA ALA A 365 -6.54 -8.70 -11.11
C ALA A 365 -7.41 -7.56 -11.64
N TYR A 366 -8.46 -7.19 -10.90
CA TYR A 366 -9.32 -6.06 -11.24
C TYR A 366 -8.55 -4.74 -11.12
N GLN A 367 -8.62 -3.84 -12.11
CA GLN A 367 -7.99 -2.52 -12.04
C GLN A 367 -9.08 -1.47 -11.76
N PRO A 368 -9.12 -0.86 -10.56
CA PRO A 368 -10.10 0.16 -10.25
C PRO A 368 -9.83 1.41 -11.07
N SER A 369 -10.92 2.07 -11.42
CA SER A 369 -10.93 3.21 -12.31
C SER A 369 -11.03 4.55 -11.57
N SER A 370 -11.65 4.53 -10.38
CA SER A 370 -11.74 5.66 -9.45
C SER A 370 -11.59 5.20 -8.00
N SER A 371 -11.38 6.13 -7.07
CA SER A 371 -11.38 5.81 -5.65
C SER A 371 -12.72 5.24 -5.18
N ASP A 372 -13.82 5.72 -5.76
CA ASP A 372 -15.19 5.30 -5.39
C ASP A 372 -15.50 3.89 -5.92
N ASP A 373 -14.98 3.56 -7.11
CA ASP A 373 -15.05 2.23 -7.71
C ASP A 373 -14.23 1.21 -6.91
N ALA A 374 -13.01 1.58 -6.50
CA ALA A 374 -12.20 0.78 -5.59
C ALA A 374 -12.93 0.51 -4.26
N ALA A 375 -13.62 1.52 -3.72
CA ALA A 375 -14.44 1.38 -2.51
C ALA A 375 -15.65 0.45 -2.74
N GLN A 376 -16.35 0.56 -3.88
CA GLN A 376 -17.49 -0.32 -4.19
C GLN A 376 -17.09 -1.79 -4.30
N ILE A 377 -16.01 -2.09 -5.02
CA ILE A 377 -15.52 -3.47 -5.12
C ILE A 377 -15.04 -3.98 -3.76
N ARG A 378 -14.35 -3.14 -2.98
CA ARG A 378 -13.95 -3.50 -1.61
C ARG A 378 -15.18 -3.83 -0.76
N ASP A 379 -16.19 -2.98 -0.75
CA ASP A 379 -17.39 -3.15 0.08
C ASP A 379 -18.20 -4.38 -0.38
N PHE A 380 -18.22 -4.67 -1.68
CA PHE A 380 -18.84 -5.88 -2.22
C PHE A 380 -18.11 -7.16 -1.78
N VAL A 381 -16.79 -7.23 -1.96
CA VAL A 381 -15.99 -8.42 -1.59
C VAL A 381 -15.97 -8.61 -0.08
N THR A 382 -15.82 -7.54 0.69
CA THR A 382 -15.88 -7.61 2.16
C THR A 382 -17.27 -7.99 2.66
N GLY A 383 -18.34 -7.55 2.00
CA GLY A 383 -19.71 -7.99 2.32
C GLY A 383 -19.91 -9.50 2.16
N LEU A 384 -19.32 -10.11 1.12
CA LEU A 384 -19.34 -11.58 0.94
C LEU A 384 -18.55 -12.30 2.03
N ILE A 385 -17.37 -11.77 2.40
CA ILE A 385 -16.53 -12.34 3.47
C ILE A 385 -17.25 -12.21 4.83
N ASP A 386 -17.83 -11.04 5.13
CA ASP A 386 -18.55 -10.77 6.37
C ASP A 386 -19.76 -11.70 6.54
N ALA A 387 -20.49 -12.00 5.46
CA ALA A 387 -21.59 -12.97 5.49
C ALA A 387 -21.12 -14.39 5.83
N GLU A 388 -20.00 -14.85 5.26
CA GLU A 388 -19.44 -16.17 5.58
C GLU A 388 -18.77 -16.20 6.97
N MET A 389 -18.24 -15.08 7.46
CA MET A 389 -17.72 -14.98 8.83
C MET A 389 -18.81 -15.22 9.87
N VAL A 390 -20.05 -14.78 9.63
CA VAL A 390 -21.19 -15.08 10.51
C VAL A 390 -21.47 -16.59 10.54
N ILE A 391 -21.48 -17.25 9.38
CA ILE A 391 -21.69 -18.70 9.28
C ILE A 391 -20.57 -19.48 9.99
N ALA A 392 -19.31 -19.06 9.81
CA ALA A 392 -18.16 -19.65 10.51
C ALA A 392 -18.25 -19.45 12.04
N GLY A 393 -18.72 -18.29 12.49
CA GLY A 393 -18.97 -18.01 13.90
C GLY A 393 -20.07 -18.90 14.50
N ASP A 394 -21.21 -19.02 13.81
CA ASP A 394 -22.35 -19.84 14.25
C ASP A 394 -22.01 -21.34 14.33
N SER A 395 -21.07 -21.80 13.50
CA SER A 395 -20.57 -23.18 13.47
C SER A 395 -19.38 -23.45 14.41
N GLY A 396 -18.84 -22.43 15.09
CA GLY A 396 -17.69 -22.56 16.01
C GLY A 396 -16.35 -22.84 15.30
N ALA A 397 -16.23 -22.42 14.04
CA ALA A 397 -15.06 -22.66 13.20
C ALA A 397 -14.00 -21.55 13.37
N ASP A 398 -13.35 -21.49 14.54
CA ASP A 398 -12.42 -20.40 14.92
C ASP A 398 -11.29 -20.19 13.90
N GLN A 399 -10.66 -21.27 13.42
CA GLN A 399 -9.56 -21.18 12.45
C GLN A 399 -10.02 -20.63 11.09
N THR A 400 -11.22 -21.02 10.65
CA THR A 400 -11.80 -20.44 9.42
C THR A 400 -12.15 -18.97 9.64
N TYR A 401 -12.69 -18.60 10.80
CA TYR A 401 -12.99 -17.21 11.12
C TYR A 401 -11.73 -16.34 11.11
N GLU A 402 -10.63 -16.80 11.71
CA GLU A 402 -9.33 -16.12 11.66
C GLU A 402 -8.82 -15.99 10.22
N ALA A 403 -8.91 -17.05 9.41
CA ALA A 403 -8.50 -17.01 8.01
C ALA A 403 -9.34 -16.03 7.17
N LEU A 404 -10.66 -15.98 7.37
CA LEU A 404 -11.56 -15.02 6.72
C LEU A 404 -11.25 -13.58 7.17
N SER A 405 -10.98 -13.36 8.46
CA SER A 405 -10.59 -12.05 8.98
C SER A 405 -9.24 -11.57 8.38
N ALA A 406 -8.28 -12.48 8.23
CA ALA A 406 -7.01 -12.19 7.56
C ALA A 406 -7.21 -11.85 6.08
N LEU A 407 -8.04 -12.63 5.36
CA LEU A 407 -8.39 -12.36 3.96
C LEU A 407 -9.07 -11.00 3.81
N ARG A 408 -10.02 -10.68 4.67
CA ARG A 408 -10.72 -9.39 4.70
C ARG A 408 -9.73 -8.24 4.88
N ALA A 409 -8.81 -8.34 5.84
CA ALA A 409 -7.79 -7.32 6.08
C ALA A 409 -6.87 -7.14 4.86
N ALA A 410 -6.44 -8.25 4.23
CA ALA A 410 -5.60 -8.21 3.04
C ALA A 410 -6.30 -7.55 1.84
N VAL A 411 -7.56 -7.89 1.57
CA VAL A 411 -8.37 -7.30 0.48
C VAL A 411 -8.57 -5.80 0.70
N VAL A 412 -8.89 -5.39 1.94
CA VAL A 412 -9.06 -3.97 2.29
C VAL A 412 -7.75 -3.21 2.11
N ALA A 413 -6.63 -3.75 2.57
CA ALA A 413 -5.32 -3.12 2.43
C ALA A 413 -4.91 -2.96 0.96
N ASP A 414 -5.18 -3.97 0.14
CA ASP A 414 -4.87 -3.95 -1.29
C ASP A 414 -5.71 -2.93 -2.07
N LEU A 415 -7.03 -2.97 -1.92
CA LEU A 415 -7.95 -2.07 -2.63
C LEU A 415 -7.83 -0.62 -2.13
N ASN A 416 -7.55 -0.39 -0.84
CA ASN A 416 -7.32 0.96 -0.33
C ASN A 416 -6.02 1.55 -0.89
N ARG A 417 -4.95 0.77 -1.02
CA ARG A 417 -3.71 1.27 -1.63
C ARG A 417 -3.92 1.63 -3.09
N ARG A 418 -4.60 0.77 -3.84
CA ARG A 418 -4.91 1.03 -5.26
C ARG A 418 -5.87 2.22 -5.42
N GLY A 419 -6.87 2.33 -4.56
CA GLY A 419 -7.80 3.46 -4.53
C GLY A 419 -7.15 4.79 -4.13
N ALA A 420 -6.12 4.78 -3.26
CA ALA A 420 -5.45 5.99 -2.79
C ALA A 420 -4.65 6.71 -3.90
N ALA A 421 -4.23 5.98 -4.95
CA ALA A 421 -3.55 6.56 -6.10
C ALA A 421 -4.51 7.10 -7.17
N LEU A 422 -5.82 6.84 -7.03
CA LEU A 422 -6.83 7.17 -8.02
C LEU A 422 -7.63 8.41 -7.63
N SER A 423 -8.17 9.09 -8.64
CA SER A 423 -9.03 10.24 -8.41
C SER A 423 -10.45 9.82 -8.00
N SER A 424 -11.11 10.69 -7.23
CA SER A 424 -12.50 10.52 -6.79
C SER A 424 -13.49 11.02 -7.83
N ILE A 425 -14.73 10.51 -7.80
CA ILE A 425 -15.77 10.98 -8.73
C ILE A 425 -16.47 12.20 -8.12
N LYS A 426 -16.54 13.30 -8.89
CA LYS A 426 -17.26 14.53 -8.52
C LYS A 426 -18.43 14.80 -9.46
N ALA A 427 -19.50 15.35 -8.90
CA ALA A 427 -20.61 15.86 -9.70
C ALA A 427 -20.25 17.25 -10.28
N PHE A 428 -20.36 17.39 -11.59
CA PHE A 428 -20.18 18.65 -12.31
C PHE A 428 -21.53 19.13 -12.85
N GLU A 429 -21.77 20.44 -12.75
CA GLU A 429 -22.96 21.11 -13.25
C GLU A 429 -22.56 22.27 -14.17
N PHE A 430 -23.18 22.32 -15.35
CA PHE A 430 -22.98 23.35 -16.36
C PHE A 430 -24.32 23.96 -16.77
N ALA A 431 -24.32 25.26 -17.08
CA ALA A 431 -25.54 25.99 -17.42
C ALA A 431 -26.15 25.57 -18.78
N GLN A 432 -25.35 24.98 -19.67
CA GLN A 432 -25.77 24.56 -21.01
C GLN A 432 -25.08 23.26 -21.40
N SER A 433 -25.66 22.56 -22.37
CA SER A 433 -25.05 21.38 -23.00
C SER A 433 -23.85 21.81 -23.84
N VAL A 434 -22.68 21.28 -23.53
CA VAL A 434 -21.40 21.60 -24.21
C VAL A 434 -20.81 20.30 -24.78
N PRO A 435 -20.08 20.33 -25.91
CA PRO A 435 -19.41 19.14 -26.44
C PRO A 435 -18.40 18.54 -25.45
N SER A 436 -18.28 17.21 -25.43
CA SER A 436 -17.36 16.47 -24.55
C SER A 436 -15.91 16.95 -24.64
N LEU A 437 -15.43 17.27 -25.84
CA LEU A 437 -14.06 17.75 -26.07
C LEU A 437 -13.79 19.13 -25.45
N ALA A 438 -14.79 20.01 -25.47
CA ALA A 438 -14.72 21.31 -24.80
C ALA A 438 -14.86 21.18 -23.28
N LEU A 439 -15.63 20.19 -22.78
CA LEU A 439 -15.69 19.89 -21.36
C LEU A 439 -14.41 19.24 -20.83
N ALA A 440 -13.78 18.35 -21.60
CA ALA A 440 -12.52 17.69 -21.23
C ALA A 440 -11.37 18.70 -21.11
N THR A 441 -11.26 19.63 -22.06
CA THR A 441 -10.31 20.75 -21.95
C THR A 441 -10.60 21.67 -20.76
N ARG A 442 -11.87 21.87 -20.40
CA ARG A 442 -12.24 22.73 -19.25
C ARG A 442 -12.02 22.06 -17.89
N ILE A 443 -12.31 20.77 -17.76
CA ILE A 443 -12.23 20.02 -16.49
C ILE A 443 -10.81 19.48 -16.29
N TYR A 444 -10.26 18.80 -17.30
CA TYR A 444 -9.00 18.07 -17.20
C TYR A 444 -7.80 18.82 -17.79
N ARG A 445 -8.04 19.90 -18.55
CA ARG A 445 -7.02 20.60 -19.37
C ARG A 445 -6.39 19.71 -20.43
N ASP A 446 -7.05 18.61 -20.78
CA ASP A 446 -6.58 17.65 -21.77
C ASP A 446 -7.76 17.22 -22.67
N PRO A 447 -7.72 17.50 -23.99
CA PRO A 447 -8.76 17.08 -24.93
C PRO A 447 -8.78 15.57 -25.18
N THR A 448 -7.69 14.85 -24.91
CA THR A 448 -7.61 13.40 -25.17
C THR A 448 -8.46 12.59 -24.21
N ARG A 449 -8.84 13.17 -23.05
CA ARG A 449 -9.72 12.56 -22.04
C ARG A 449 -11.21 12.74 -22.34
N ALA A 450 -11.59 13.15 -23.55
CA ALA A 450 -12.98 13.34 -23.94
C ALA A 450 -13.79 12.04 -23.94
N ASP A 451 -13.19 10.92 -24.35
CA ASP A 451 -13.87 9.62 -24.40
C ASP A 451 -14.11 9.05 -22.99
N GLU A 452 -13.19 9.33 -22.07
CA GLU A 452 -13.35 9.02 -20.64
C GLU A 452 -14.54 9.77 -20.02
N LEU A 453 -14.72 11.04 -20.40
CA LEU A 453 -15.87 11.84 -19.96
C LEU A 453 -17.19 11.28 -20.52
N VAL A 454 -17.18 10.83 -21.78
CA VAL A 454 -18.35 10.23 -22.44
C VAL A 454 -18.70 8.88 -21.82
N SER A 455 -17.72 8.06 -21.46
CA SER A 455 -17.98 6.76 -20.82
C SER A 455 -18.58 6.93 -19.41
N GLN A 456 -18.13 7.92 -18.65
CA GLN A 456 -18.65 8.22 -17.30
C GLN A 456 -20.05 8.87 -17.32
N ALA A 457 -20.27 9.85 -18.22
CA ALA A 457 -21.54 10.58 -18.28
C ALA A 457 -22.62 9.85 -19.08
N ASN A 458 -22.24 8.91 -19.95
CA ASN A 458 -23.13 8.17 -20.87
C ASN A 458 -24.18 9.06 -21.57
N PRO A 459 -23.75 10.12 -22.29
CA PRO A 459 -24.67 11.03 -22.97
C PRO A 459 -25.34 10.37 -24.17
N ILE A 460 -26.51 10.88 -24.57
CA ILE A 460 -27.16 10.45 -25.83
C ILE A 460 -26.23 10.72 -27.03
N HIS A 461 -25.53 11.87 -27.04
CA HIS A 461 -24.58 12.23 -28.08
C HIS A 461 -23.36 12.99 -27.49
N PRO A 462 -22.10 12.70 -27.89
CA PRO A 462 -20.91 13.33 -27.32
C PRO A 462 -20.84 14.85 -27.50
N ALA A 463 -21.41 15.38 -28.59
CA ALA A 463 -21.54 16.82 -28.80
C ALA A 463 -22.57 17.51 -27.88
N PHE A 464 -23.44 16.73 -27.24
CA PHE A 464 -24.51 17.21 -26.37
C PHE A 464 -24.46 16.51 -25.01
N MET A 465 -23.49 16.88 -24.19
CA MET A 465 -23.37 16.35 -22.83
C MET A 465 -24.49 16.88 -21.93
N PRO A 466 -25.02 16.05 -21.00
CA PRO A 466 -25.99 16.50 -20.02
C PRO A 466 -25.41 17.63 -19.15
N THR A 467 -26.28 18.52 -18.68
CA THR A 467 -25.88 19.66 -17.83
C THR A 467 -25.44 19.22 -16.43
N LYS A 468 -25.80 18.01 -16.00
CA LYS A 468 -25.39 17.38 -14.74
C LYS A 468 -24.83 16.00 -15.02
N PHE A 469 -23.58 15.76 -14.63
CA PHE A 469 -22.97 14.44 -14.74
C PHE A 469 -21.90 14.23 -13.66
N LYS A 470 -21.54 12.97 -13.45
CA LYS A 470 -20.44 12.57 -12.58
C LYS A 470 -19.21 12.31 -13.43
N ALA A 471 -18.07 12.84 -13.03
CA ALA A 471 -16.79 12.59 -13.70
C ALA A 471 -15.63 12.58 -12.69
N LEU A 472 -14.47 12.06 -13.07
CA LEU A 472 -13.30 12.12 -12.20
C LEU A 472 -12.96 13.57 -11.80
N ALA A 473 -12.57 13.76 -10.55
CA ALA A 473 -11.86 14.95 -10.14
C ALA A 473 -10.44 14.93 -10.71
N ASN A 474 -9.76 16.08 -10.73
CA ASN A 474 -8.33 16.11 -11.05
C ASN A 474 -7.50 15.99 -9.79
#